data_AF-A0A3M1RWE1-F1
#
_entry.id   AF-A0A3M1RWE1-F1
#
_cell.length_a   1.000
_cell.length_b   1.000
_cell.length_c   1.000
_cell.angle_alpha   90.00
_cell.angle_beta   90.00
_cell.angle_gamma   90.00
#
_symmetry.space_group_name_H-M   'P 1'
#
loop_
_entity.id
_entity.type
_entity.pdbx_description
1 polymer ?
#
loop_
_entity_poly.entity_id
_entity_poly.type
_entity_poly.pdbx_seq_one_letter_code
_entity_poly.pdbx_strand_id
1 'polypeptide(L)'
;MRILLASPRGYCAGVNMAIAALDTALERFGTPLYVFHEIVHNRWVVEHFRGRGVVFVESIDEVPEGAVLMYSAHGVSPAVRQQAAARRLQTVDATCPLVTKVHREAVRFAAQGY
;
A
#
# COMPACT_ATOMS: atom_id res chain seq x y z
N MET A 1 -21.45 35.44 -1.06
CA MET A 1 -20.66 34.36 -1.70
C MET A 1 -21.31 33.02 -1.37
N ARG A 2 -21.60 32.18 -2.37
CA ARG A 2 -22.22 30.85 -2.18
C ARG A 2 -21.16 29.78 -2.41
N ILE A 3 -20.91 28.93 -1.42
CA ILE A 3 -20.01 27.78 -1.53
C ILE A 3 -20.85 26.57 -1.96
N LEU A 4 -20.38 25.83 -2.97
CA LEU A 4 -21.00 24.61 -3.46
C LEU A 4 -20.02 23.44 -3.25
N LEU A 5 -20.54 22.30 -2.79
CA LEU A 5 -19.76 21.09 -2.57
C LEU A 5 -20.20 19.99 -3.54
N ALA A 6 -19.23 19.44 -4.27
CA ALA A 6 -19.49 18.36 -5.22
C ALA A 6 -19.86 17.03 -4.53
N SER A 7 -20.59 16.18 -5.24
CA SER A 7 -20.87 14.79 -4.85
C SER A 7 -20.79 13.88 -6.08
N PRO A 8 -19.98 12.79 -6.07
CA PRO A 8 -19.13 12.34 -4.96
C PRO A 8 -17.86 13.20 -4.79
N ARG A 9 -17.30 13.22 -3.58
CA ARG A 9 -15.99 13.81 -3.24
C ARG A 9 -15.32 13.02 -2.11
N GLY A 10 -14.00 13.00 -2.06
CA GLY A 10 -13.25 12.35 -0.99
C GLY A 10 -12.85 10.91 -1.29
N TYR A 11 -12.95 10.03 -0.29
CA TYR A 11 -12.35 8.69 -0.33
C TYR A 11 -13.13 7.75 -1.24
N CYS A 12 -12.39 6.98 -2.05
CA CYS A 12 -12.94 5.86 -2.80
C CYS A 12 -12.82 4.56 -1.98
N ALA A 13 -13.45 3.49 -2.48
CA ALA A 13 -13.39 2.17 -1.81
C ALA A 13 -11.96 1.65 -1.62
N GLY A 14 -11.06 1.86 -2.59
CA GLY A 14 -9.66 1.44 -2.50
C GLY A 14 -8.89 2.18 -1.41
N VAL A 15 -9.11 3.49 -1.27
CA VAL A 15 -8.48 4.32 -0.22
C VAL A 15 -8.98 3.90 1.16
N ASN A 16 -10.30 3.73 1.34
CA ASN A 16 -10.87 3.26 2.61
C ASN A 16 -10.31 1.91 3.03
N MET A 17 -10.24 0.97 2.07
CA MET A 17 -9.71 -0.37 2.33
C MET A 17 -8.23 -0.33 2.73
N ALA A 18 -7.40 0.45 2.04
CA ALA A 18 -5.97 0.53 2.35
C ALA A 18 -5.70 1.16 3.73
N ILE A 19 -6.42 2.23 4.07
CA ILE A 19 -6.32 2.88 5.40
C ILE A 19 -6.77 1.91 6.50
N ALA A 20 -7.91 1.24 6.33
CA ALA A 20 -8.41 0.27 7.30
C ALA A 20 -7.46 -0.93 7.46
N ALA A 21 -6.89 -1.44 6.36
CA ALA A 21 -5.93 -2.53 6.39
C ALA A 21 -4.67 -2.15 7.17
N LEU A 22 -4.14 -0.93 6.97
CA LEU A 22 -2.97 -0.44 7.71
C LEU A 22 -3.28 -0.29 9.21
N ASP A 23 -4.46 0.21 9.54
CA ASP A 23 -4.93 0.35 10.91
C ASP A 23 -5.01 -1.02 11.62
N THR A 24 -5.69 -1.99 11.00
CA THR A 24 -5.77 -3.37 11.51
C THR A 24 -4.41 -4.04 11.60
N ALA A 25 -3.52 -3.78 10.64
CA ALA A 25 -2.17 -4.34 10.66
C ALA A 25 -1.35 -3.77 11.84
N LEU A 26 -1.47 -2.48 12.14
CA LEU A 26 -0.85 -1.89 13.33
C LEU A 26 -1.38 -2.50 14.63
N GLU A 27 -2.70 -2.67 14.74
CA GLU A 27 -3.30 -3.30 15.93
C GLU A 27 -2.82 -4.74 16.13
N ARG A 28 -2.64 -5.48 15.03
CA ARG A 28 -2.25 -6.89 15.06
C ARG A 28 -0.76 -7.12 15.26
N PHE A 29 0.08 -6.34 14.58
CA PHE A 29 1.53 -6.57 14.50
C PHE A 29 2.34 -5.61 15.36
N GLY A 30 1.74 -4.50 15.81
CA GLY A 30 2.43 -3.46 16.57
C GLY A 30 3.40 -2.64 15.70
N THR A 31 4.35 -2.00 16.36
CA THR A 31 5.33 -1.10 15.75
C THR A 31 6.76 -1.61 15.95
N PRO A 32 7.69 -1.34 15.02
CA PRO A 32 7.49 -0.61 13.77
C PRO A 32 6.80 -1.48 12.70
N LEU A 33 5.86 -0.87 11.96
CA LEU A 33 5.26 -1.48 10.76
C LEU A 33 5.75 -0.72 9.54
N TYR A 34 6.29 -1.43 8.55
CA TYR A 34 6.86 -0.81 7.36
C TYR A 34 5.83 -0.78 6.24
N VAL A 35 5.77 0.33 5.50
CA VAL A 35 4.94 0.45 4.30
C VAL A 35 5.83 0.86 3.14
N PHE A 36 5.77 0.10 2.04
CA PHE A 36 6.48 0.42 0.81
C PHE A 36 5.76 1.56 0.08
N HIS A 37 6.41 2.73 0.05
CA HIS A 37 5.85 4.04 -0.30
C HIS A 37 4.66 4.46 0.58
N GLU A 38 4.15 5.68 0.37
CA GLU A 38 2.96 6.17 1.07
C GLU A 38 1.73 5.26 0.82
N ILE A 39 0.99 4.94 1.88
CA ILE A 39 -0.21 4.08 1.81
C ILE A 39 -1.25 4.62 0.82
N VAL A 40 -1.40 5.95 0.81
CA VAL A 40 -2.14 6.78 -0.17
C VAL A 40 -1.44 8.14 -0.25
N HIS A 41 -1.53 8.84 -1.39
CA HIS A 41 -0.94 10.18 -1.57
C HIS A 41 -1.76 11.28 -0.89
N ASN A 42 -1.76 11.27 0.45
CA ASN A 42 -2.37 12.29 1.27
C ASN A 42 -1.51 12.55 2.51
N ARG A 43 -0.87 13.72 2.55
CA ARG A 43 0.04 14.11 3.64
C ARG A 43 -0.57 13.94 5.03
N TRP A 44 -1.83 14.30 5.24
CA TRP A 44 -2.45 14.19 6.55
C TRP A 44 -2.58 12.73 7.00
N VAL A 45 -2.98 11.84 6.09
CA VAL A 45 -3.05 10.39 6.36
C VAL A 45 -1.67 9.82 6.66
N VAL A 46 -0.66 10.19 5.87
CA VAL A 46 0.71 9.71 6.05
C VAL A 46 1.28 10.16 7.39
N GLU A 47 1.16 11.44 7.74
CA GLU A 47 1.63 11.95 9.04
C GLU A 47 0.89 11.33 10.22
N HIS A 48 -0.42 11.10 10.11
CA HIS A 48 -1.21 10.39 11.12
C HIS A 48 -0.63 9.01 11.42
N PHE A 49 -0.27 8.23 10.39
CA PHE A 49 0.32 6.90 10.57
C PHE A 49 1.79 6.93 10.99
N ARG A 50 2.59 7.90 10.52
CA ARG A 50 3.96 8.12 11.03
C ARG A 50 3.95 8.36 12.54
N GLY A 51 3.05 9.22 13.02
CA GLY A 51 2.85 9.49 14.45
C GLY A 51 2.44 8.26 15.27
N ARG A 52 1.99 7.19 14.62
CA ARG A 52 1.60 5.91 15.23
C ARG A 52 2.64 4.80 15.06
N GLY A 53 3.85 5.12 14.58
CA GLY A 53 4.95 4.18 14.45
C GLY A 53 5.01 3.42 13.12
N VAL A 54 4.31 3.90 12.08
CA VAL A 54 4.50 3.41 10.71
C VAL A 54 5.74 4.05 10.10
N VAL A 55 6.58 3.22 9.48
CA VAL A 55 7.77 3.65 8.75
C VAL A 55 7.52 3.48 7.25
N PHE A 56 7.36 4.58 6.53
CA PHE A 56 7.25 4.58 5.08
C PHE A 56 8.66 4.54 4.47
N VAL A 57 8.92 3.59 3.58
CA VAL A 57 10.23 3.36 2.94
C VAL A 57 10.14 3.48 1.43
N GLU A 58 11.25 3.82 0.79
CA GLU A 58 11.34 3.94 -0.67
C GLU A 58 11.98 2.69 -1.32
N SER A 59 12.71 1.90 -0.53
CA SER A 59 13.32 0.64 -0.94
C SER A 59 13.02 -0.50 0.03
N ILE A 60 12.88 -1.70 -0.52
CA ILE A 60 12.78 -2.94 0.28
C ILE A 60 14.05 -3.15 1.12
N ASP A 61 15.20 -2.63 0.67
CA ASP A 61 16.49 -2.74 1.33
C ASP A 61 16.57 -1.97 2.66
N GLU A 62 15.63 -1.07 2.92
CA GLU A 62 15.51 -0.33 4.18
C GLU A 62 14.77 -1.13 5.27
N VAL A 63 14.08 -2.21 4.90
CA VAL A 63 13.21 -2.98 5.82
C VAL A 63 13.98 -4.13 6.48
N PRO A 64 14.05 -4.21 7.83
CA PRO A 64 14.74 -5.31 8.51
C PRO A 64 14.21 -6.68 8.07
N GLU A 65 15.11 -7.65 7.97
CA GLU A 65 14.76 -9.01 7.57
C GLU A 65 13.73 -9.62 8.55
N GLY A 66 12.72 -10.31 8.00
CA GLY A 66 11.64 -10.89 8.80
C GLY A 66 10.57 -9.91 9.29
N ALA A 67 10.75 -8.59 9.08
CA ALA A 67 9.78 -7.59 9.52
C ALA A 67 8.47 -7.63 8.71
N VAL A 68 7.44 -6.96 9.24
CA VAL A 68 6.15 -6.79 8.56
C VAL A 68 6.25 -5.63 7.56
N LEU A 69 5.89 -5.93 6.31
CA LEU A 69 5.86 -4.96 5.21
C LEU A 69 4.48 -4.92 4.57
N MET A 70 3.90 -3.74 4.46
CA MET A 70 2.67 -3.52 3.70
C MET A 70 2.96 -2.86 2.35
N TYR A 71 2.34 -3.36 1.28
CA TYR A 71 2.30 -2.68 -0.02
C TYR A 71 1.17 -1.66 -0.05
N SER A 72 1.42 -0.48 -0.62
CA SER A 72 0.43 0.60 -0.70
C SER A 72 -0.75 0.30 -1.64
N ALA A 73 -1.76 1.17 -1.63
CA ALA A 73 -2.95 1.05 -2.47
C ALA A 73 -2.65 1.03 -3.99
N HIS A 74 -1.49 1.56 -4.38
CA HIS A 74 -1.07 1.76 -5.76
C HIS A 74 -0.49 0.49 -6.41
N GLY A 75 -0.22 -0.53 -5.60
CA GLY A 75 0.40 -1.77 -6.06
C GLY A 75 1.90 -1.69 -6.25
N VAL A 76 2.50 -2.85 -6.48
CA VAL A 76 3.95 -3.03 -6.65
C VAL A 76 4.23 -4.00 -7.80
N SER A 77 5.44 -3.88 -8.37
CA SER A 77 5.90 -4.77 -9.42
C SER A 77 6.18 -6.20 -8.89
N PRO A 78 6.24 -7.22 -9.77
CA PRO A 78 6.65 -8.57 -9.39
C PRO A 78 8.05 -8.61 -8.77
N ALA A 79 8.97 -7.76 -9.22
CA ALA A 79 10.34 -7.70 -8.70
C ALA A 79 10.38 -7.26 -7.22
N VAL A 80 9.57 -6.26 -6.84
CA VAL A 80 9.45 -5.81 -5.44
C VAL A 80 8.90 -6.95 -4.55
N ARG A 81 7.95 -7.74 -5.05
CA ARG A 81 7.44 -8.91 -4.32
C ARG A 81 8.52 -9.97 -4.12
N GLN A 82 9.34 -10.23 -5.14
CA GLN A 82 10.45 -11.17 -5.06
C GLN A 82 11.52 -10.70 -4.07
N GLN A 83 11.86 -9.42 -4.06
CA GLN A 83 12.81 -8.84 -3.09
C GLN A 83 12.31 -9.01 -1.65
N ALA A 84 11.04 -8.70 -1.40
CA ALA A 84 10.43 -8.88 -0.07
C ALA A 84 10.44 -10.35 0.37
N ALA A 85 10.13 -11.27 -0.54
CA ALA A 85 10.18 -12.71 -0.27
C ALA A 85 11.61 -13.21 0.01
N ALA A 86 12.60 -12.74 -0.77
CA ALA A 86 14.01 -13.08 -0.57
C ALA A 86 14.52 -12.61 0.80
N ARG A 87 13.99 -11.49 1.29
CA ARG A 87 14.28 -10.95 2.63
C ARG A 87 13.32 -11.46 3.72
N ARG A 88 12.57 -12.53 3.43
CA ARG A 88 11.68 -13.23 4.37
C ARG A 88 10.67 -12.31 5.08
N LEU A 89 10.27 -11.22 4.43
CA LEU A 89 9.34 -10.24 5.02
C LEU A 89 7.94 -10.83 5.12
N GLN A 90 7.25 -10.51 6.22
CA GLN A 90 5.82 -10.82 6.38
C GLN A 90 5.01 -9.76 5.65
N THR A 91 4.45 -10.12 4.49
CA THR A 91 3.82 -9.13 3.60
C THR A 91 2.31 -9.02 3.80
N VAL A 92 1.80 -7.79 3.79
CA VAL A 92 0.36 -7.48 3.70
C VAL A 92 0.13 -6.65 2.45
N ASP A 93 -0.87 -7.00 1.64
CA ASP A 93 -1.11 -6.33 0.38
C ASP A 93 -2.37 -5.46 0.45
N ALA A 94 -2.20 -4.14 0.50
CA ALA A 94 -3.31 -3.18 0.47
C ALA A 94 -3.63 -2.67 -0.95
N THR A 95 -3.07 -3.29 -2.00
CA THR A 95 -3.33 -2.90 -3.40
C THR A 95 -4.83 -2.86 -3.68
N CYS A 96 -5.29 -1.77 -4.27
CA CYS A 96 -6.69 -1.65 -4.70
C CYS A 96 -7.05 -2.78 -5.69
N PRO A 97 -8.18 -3.48 -5.53
CA PRO A 97 -8.56 -4.57 -6.44
C PRO A 97 -8.69 -4.13 -7.91
N LEU A 98 -9.02 -2.86 -8.15
CA LEU A 98 -9.06 -2.29 -9.50
C LEU A 98 -7.65 -2.15 -10.12
N VAL A 99 -6.62 -1.90 -9.30
CA VAL A 99 -5.22 -1.92 -9.73
C VAL A 99 -4.78 -3.36 -10.00
N THR A 100 -5.08 -4.30 -9.09
CA THR A 100 -4.78 -5.72 -9.28
C THR A 100 -5.40 -6.27 -10.56
N LYS A 101 -6.62 -5.83 -10.91
CA LYS A 101 -7.27 -6.18 -12.19
C LYS A 101 -6.38 -5.78 -13.38
N VAL A 102 -5.89 -4.55 -13.41
CA VAL A 102 -5.01 -4.08 -14.50
C VAL A 102 -3.69 -4.85 -14.52
N HIS A 103 -3.10 -5.14 -13.36
CA HIS A 103 -1.89 -5.99 -13.30
C HIS A 103 -2.12 -7.38 -13.90
N ARG A 104 -3.28 -7.99 -13.64
CA ARG A 104 -3.63 -9.31 -14.21
C ARG A 104 -3.77 -9.25 -15.73
N GLU A 105 -4.40 -8.21 -16.27
CA GLU A 105 -4.50 -8.01 -17.72
C GLU A 105 -3.13 -7.80 -18.36
N ALA A 106 -2.25 -7.00 -17.75
CA ALA A 106 -0.90 -6.79 -18.25
C ALA A 106 -0.10 -8.11 -18.32
N VAL A 107 -0.17 -8.94 -17.27
CA VAL A 107 0.46 -10.27 -17.26
C VAL A 107 -0.13 -11.18 -18.34
N ARG A 108 -1.46 -11.16 -18.51
CA ARG A 108 -2.15 -11.96 -19.53
C ARG A 108 -1.70 -11.58 -20.95
N PHE A 109 -1.61 -10.30 -21.26
CA PHE A 109 -1.18 -9.82 -22.58
C PHE A 109 0.30 -10.11 -22.85
N ALA A 110 1.17 -9.90 -21.85
CA ALA A 110 2.58 -10.24 -21.98
C ALA A 110 2.79 -11.75 -22.27
N ALA A 111 2.01 -12.62 -21.62
CA ALA A 111 2.03 -14.06 -21.90
C ALA A 111 1.54 -14.42 -23.31
N GLN A 112 0.82 -13.52 -23.98
CA GLN A 112 0.36 -13.65 -25.36
C GLN A 112 1.30 -12.98 -26.38
N GLY A 113 2.38 -12.35 -25.93
CA GLY A 113 3.36 -11.66 -26.79
C GLY A 113 2.92 -10.29 -27.29
N TYR A 114 1.97 -9.64 -26.61
CA TYR A 114 1.58 -8.25 -26.85
C TYR A 114 2.43 -7.28 -26.02
#